data_AF-A0A6I4IS04-F1
#
_entry.id   AF-A0A6I4IS04-F1
#
_cell.length_a   1.000
_cell.length_b   1.000
_cell.length_c   1.000
_cell.angle_alpha   90.00
_cell.angle_beta   90.00
_cell.angle_gamma   90.00
#
_symmetry.space_group_name_H-M   'P 1'
#
loop_
_entity.id
_entity.type
_entity.pdbx_description
1 polymer ?
#
loop_
_entity_poly.entity_id
_entity_poly.type
_entity_poly.pdbx_seq_one_letter_code
_entity_poly.pdbx_strand_id
1 'polypeptide(L)'
;MFNNNVIEISDKLCLNFINIESYSNDFIDLIEKEIALIRNGDLSKDDIVYVKKAIKKWFIKKGKDERPKIGYVAEFICHLYLRSKDYKQYFLFKNLEENGPKKGFDGLYLKDETLWLVESKSTSKYKTKHTSKIKAAYKDIKKKIESNDIKDSDPWENAKNHLENGNVRKNEKLSKLITQLSKDFMDNVSHKIDEFNIIPSSTIFMGDNFENINDSLKDELKNLCKDYGANKLNIICINKKSIDEFIKFIDIEKE
;
A
#
# COMPACT_ATOMS: atom_id res chain seq x y z
N MET A 1 11.29 0.10 15.94
CA MET A 1 11.02 -0.78 14.77
C MET A 1 9.56 -1.23 14.80
N PHE A 2 8.98 -1.77 13.71
CA PHE A 2 7.59 -2.30 13.74
C PHE A 2 7.44 -3.42 14.78
N ASN A 3 6.39 -3.36 15.61
CA ASN A 3 5.96 -4.53 16.39
C ASN A 3 5.16 -5.44 15.45
N ASN A 4 5.82 -6.45 14.88
CA ASN A 4 5.22 -7.33 13.88
C ASN A 4 5.44 -8.81 14.18
N ASN A 5 4.47 -9.62 13.78
CA ASN A 5 4.54 -11.08 13.73
C ASN A 5 4.37 -11.53 12.27
N VAL A 6 5.33 -12.31 11.76
CA VAL A 6 5.31 -12.83 10.38
C VAL A 6 5.11 -14.34 10.45
N ILE A 7 4.10 -14.83 9.75
CA ILE A 7 3.73 -16.24 9.77
C ILE A 7 3.69 -16.75 8.34
N GLU A 8 4.64 -17.61 8.01
CA GLU A 8 4.66 -18.37 6.76
C GLU A 8 3.70 -19.56 6.89
N ILE A 9 2.65 -19.59 6.06
CA ILE A 9 1.67 -20.68 6.02
C ILE A 9 2.06 -21.72 4.97
N SER A 10 2.62 -21.26 3.85
CA SER A 10 3.20 -22.06 2.76
C SER A 10 4.07 -21.18 1.86
N ASP A 11 4.74 -21.76 0.86
CA ASP A 11 5.49 -21.02 -0.17
C ASP A 11 4.65 -19.99 -0.95
N LYS A 12 3.32 -20.16 -0.93
CA LYS A 12 2.35 -19.29 -1.59
C LYS A 12 1.69 -18.28 -0.65
N LEU A 13 1.61 -18.53 0.67
CA LEU A 13 0.86 -17.67 1.60
C LEU A 13 1.71 -17.26 2.81
N CYS A 14 1.89 -15.94 2.96
CA CYS A 14 2.50 -15.31 4.12
C CYS A 14 1.52 -14.31 4.77
N LEU A 15 1.50 -14.26 6.10
CA LEU A 15 0.69 -13.34 6.89
C LEU A 15 1.60 -12.43 7.72
N ASN A 16 1.32 -11.12 7.72
CA ASN A 16 2.03 -10.13 8.51
C ASN A 16 1.03 -9.41 9.42
N PHE A 17 1.21 -9.55 10.73
CA PHE A 17 0.41 -8.86 11.73
C PHE A 17 1.24 -7.77 12.37
N ILE A 18 0.74 -6.54 12.35
CA ILE A 18 1.47 -5.35 12.77
C ILE A 18 0.59 -4.59 13.76
N ASN A 19 1.17 -4.21 14.89
CA ASN A 19 0.48 -3.46 15.92
C ASN A 19 1.18 -2.12 16.16
N ILE A 20 0.43 -1.02 16.05
CA ILE A 20 0.97 0.35 16.19
C ILE A 20 0.10 1.14 17.16
N GLU A 21 0.41 1.00 18.45
CA GLU A 21 -0.25 1.80 19.48
C GLU A 21 0.28 3.23 19.51
N SER A 22 1.61 3.35 19.55
CA SER A 22 2.36 4.61 19.60
C SER A 22 3.59 4.57 18.68
N TYR A 23 4.23 5.72 18.46
CA TYR A 23 5.46 5.83 17.69
C TYR A 23 6.68 5.85 18.63
N SER A 24 7.50 4.79 18.55
CA SER A 24 8.83 4.79 19.17
C SER A 24 9.81 5.67 18.40
N ASN A 25 10.91 6.09 19.03
CA ASN A 25 11.96 6.87 18.36
C ASN A 25 12.48 6.17 17.10
N ASP A 26 12.81 4.87 17.17
CA ASP A 26 13.20 4.08 16.01
C ASP A 26 12.15 4.09 14.88
N PHE A 27 10.86 4.13 15.24
CA PHE A 27 9.79 4.18 14.26
C PHE A 27 9.71 5.56 13.59
N ILE A 28 9.90 6.63 14.37
CA ILE A 28 10.02 7.99 13.86
C ILE A 28 11.23 8.09 12.93
N ASP A 29 12.39 7.58 13.31
CA ASP A 29 13.61 7.59 12.49
C ASP A 29 13.40 6.86 11.16
N LEU A 30 12.69 5.73 11.19
CA LEU A 30 12.30 5.01 9.97
C LEU A 30 11.36 5.85 9.09
N ILE A 31 10.35 6.51 9.68
CA ILE A 31 9.47 7.43 8.94
C ILE A 31 10.30 8.57 8.33
N GLU A 32 11.21 9.19 9.08
CA GLU A 32 12.03 10.31 8.59
C GLU A 32 12.88 9.90 7.40
N LYS A 33 13.49 8.71 7.47
CA LYS A 33 14.32 8.18 6.38
C LYS A 33 13.52 7.88 5.12
N GLU A 34 12.29 7.37 5.26
CA GLU A 34 11.55 6.79 4.13
C GLU A 34 10.45 7.70 3.57
N ILE A 35 9.95 8.69 4.32
CA ILE A 35 8.75 9.45 3.91
C ILE A 35 8.92 10.19 2.57
N ALA A 36 10.10 10.78 2.34
CA ALA A 36 10.40 11.44 1.07
C ALA A 36 10.49 10.43 -0.08
N LEU A 37 11.12 9.27 0.16
CA LEU A 37 11.32 8.22 -0.83
C LEU A 37 9.99 7.56 -1.23
N ILE A 38 9.14 7.24 -0.25
CA ILE A 38 7.79 6.70 -0.47
C ILE A 38 6.97 7.70 -1.30
N ARG A 39 6.97 8.96 -0.88
CA ARG A 39 6.11 9.98 -1.49
C ARG A 39 6.57 10.37 -2.90
N ASN A 40 7.85 10.65 -3.06
CA ASN A 40 8.37 11.35 -4.24
C ASN A 40 9.31 10.50 -5.09
N GLY A 41 9.63 9.27 -4.66
CA GLY A 41 10.49 8.33 -5.38
C GLY A 41 11.93 8.34 -4.87
N ASP A 42 12.63 7.23 -5.10
CA ASP A 42 13.99 6.98 -4.61
C ASP A 42 15.06 7.95 -5.15
N LEU A 43 14.79 8.62 -6.28
CA LEU A 43 15.71 9.58 -6.88
C LEU A 43 15.33 11.04 -6.56
N SER A 44 14.27 11.25 -5.76
CA SER A 44 13.91 12.58 -5.28
C SER A 44 15.01 13.16 -4.40
N LYS A 45 15.22 14.47 -4.53
CA LYS A 45 16.13 15.27 -3.69
C LYS A 45 15.36 16.16 -2.70
N ASP A 46 14.05 15.96 -2.58
CA ASP A 46 13.22 16.78 -1.70
C ASP A 46 13.60 16.53 -0.25
N ASP A 47 13.82 17.60 0.49
CA ASP A 47 14.10 17.51 1.92
C ASP A 47 12.84 17.14 2.71
N ILE A 48 13.05 16.59 3.90
CA ILE A 48 11.96 16.14 4.78
C ILE A 48 11.06 17.30 5.23
N VAL A 49 11.59 18.51 5.41
CA VAL A 49 10.82 19.69 5.87
C VAL A 49 9.80 20.07 4.81
N TYR A 50 10.22 20.15 3.55
CA TYR A 50 9.34 20.36 2.40
C TYR A 50 8.28 19.26 2.29
N VAL A 51 8.68 17.99 2.43
CA VAL A 51 7.74 16.85 2.36
C VAL A 51 6.68 16.94 3.47
N LYS A 52 7.08 17.19 4.72
CA LYS A 52 6.15 17.39 5.85
C LYS A 52 5.19 18.56 5.58
N LYS A 53 5.70 19.71 5.11
CA LYS A 53 4.88 20.88 4.73
C LYS A 53 3.86 20.56 3.65
N ALA A 54 4.26 19.80 2.61
CA ALA A 54 3.36 19.41 1.53
C ALA A 54 2.23 18.47 2.02
N ILE A 55 2.56 17.50 2.89
CA ILE A 55 1.57 16.58 3.47
C ILE A 55 0.63 17.36 4.40
N LYS A 56 1.17 18.21 5.27
CA LYS A 56 0.38 19.08 6.16
C LYS A 56 -0.60 19.96 5.39
N LYS A 57 -0.16 20.60 4.30
CA LYS A 57 -1.03 21.38 3.41
C LYS A 57 -2.19 20.55 2.86
N TRP A 58 -1.91 19.30 2.47
CA TRP A 58 -2.96 18.39 2.00
C TRP A 58 -3.94 17.99 3.13
N PHE A 59 -3.45 17.69 4.34
CA PHE A 59 -4.29 17.38 5.50
C PHE A 59 -5.21 18.55 5.85
N ILE A 60 -4.69 19.78 5.82
CA ILE A 60 -5.47 21.02 6.04
C ILE A 60 -6.53 21.18 4.95
N LYS A 61 -6.19 20.94 3.67
CA LYS A 61 -7.14 21.01 2.54
C LYS A 61 -8.30 20.02 2.70
N LYS A 62 -8.10 18.86 3.33
CA LYS A 62 -9.18 17.89 3.61
C LYS A 62 -10.10 18.32 4.77
N GLY A 63 -9.73 19.35 5.52
CA GLY A 63 -10.59 19.94 6.56
C GLY A 63 -11.03 18.91 7.60
N LYS A 64 -12.33 18.74 7.80
CA LYS A 64 -12.92 17.80 8.76
C LYS A 64 -13.16 16.39 8.20
N ASP A 65 -12.84 16.14 6.93
CA ASP A 65 -13.03 14.81 6.34
C ASP A 65 -11.87 13.88 6.77
N GLU A 66 -12.17 13.02 7.74
CA GLU A 66 -11.20 12.08 8.31
C GLU A 66 -10.95 10.87 7.41
N ARG A 67 -11.92 10.48 6.56
CA ARG A 67 -11.80 9.30 5.71
C ARG A 67 -10.56 9.35 4.78
N PRO A 68 -10.29 10.43 4.01
CA PRO A 68 -9.11 10.50 3.17
C PRO A 68 -7.81 10.56 3.99
N LYS A 69 -7.81 11.20 5.17
CA LYS A 69 -6.64 11.24 6.06
C LYS A 69 -6.29 9.85 6.61
N ILE A 70 -7.30 9.12 7.08
CA ILE A 70 -7.19 7.72 7.53
C ILE A 70 -6.68 6.82 6.39
N GLY A 71 -7.22 7.00 5.18
CA GLY A 71 -6.74 6.30 3.98
C GLY A 71 -5.26 6.57 3.73
N TYR A 72 -4.87 7.84 3.70
CA TYR A 72 -3.49 8.27 3.48
C TYR A 72 -2.52 7.66 4.49
N VAL A 73 -2.82 7.74 5.80
CA VAL A 73 -1.93 7.20 6.83
C VAL A 73 -1.87 5.67 6.75
N ALA A 74 -2.99 4.99 6.51
CA ALA A 74 -2.99 3.53 6.37
C ALA A 74 -2.11 3.05 5.21
N GLU A 75 -2.25 3.69 4.06
CA GLU A 75 -1.48 3.36 2.86
C GLU A 75 0.00 3.69 3.04
N PHE A 76 0.32 4.86 3.59
CA PHE A 76 1.69 5.24 3.94
C PHE A 76 2.36 4.21 4.86
N ILE A 77 1.69 3.78 5.94
CA ILE A 77 2.23 2.81 6.89
C ILE A 77 2.44 1.44 6.23
N CYS A 78 1.54 1.03 5.34
CA CYS A 78 1.72 -0.20 4.55
C CYS A 78 2.98 -0.12 3.68
N HIS A 79 3.18 0.99 2.97
CA HIS A 79 4.36 1.21 2.12
C HIS A 79 5.65 1.30 2.93
N LEU A 80 5.61 1.94 4.10
CA LEU A 80 6.72 1.99 5.06
C LEU A 80 7.13 0.58 5.52
N TYR A 81 6.14 -0.26 5.85
CA TYR A 81 6.39 -1.65 6.22
C TYR A 81 7.05 -2.43 5.09
N LEU A 82 6.50 -2.36 3.88
CA LEU A 82 7.03 -3.06 2.71
C LEU A 82 8.48 -2.65 2.41
N ARG A 83 8.79 -1.35 2.43
CA ARG A 83 10.17 -0.86 2.23
C ARG A 83 11.12 -1.31 3.33
N SER A 84 10.65 -1.37 4.58
CA SER A 84 11.45 -1.95 5.69
C SER A 84 11.73 -3.45 5.53
N LYS A 85 11.06 -4.12 4.59
CA LYS A 85 11.25 -5.52 4.19
C LYS A 85 11.91 -5.65 2.80
N ASP A 86 12.58 -4.60 2.34
CA ASP A 86 13.31 -4.49 1.07
C ASP A 86 12.45 -4.72 -0.19
N TYR A 87 11.15 -4.44 -0.12
CA TYR A 87 10.35 -4.29 -1.33
C TYR A 87 10.76 -2.98 -2.02
N LYS A 88 11.33 -3.10 -3.22
CA LYS A 88 11.77 -1.95 -4.03
C LYS A 88 10.56 -1.30 -4.68
N GLN A 89 10.32 -0.03 -4.36
CA GLN A 89 9.15 0.72 -4.83
C GLN A 89 9.32 1.21 -6.27
N TYR A 90 8.29 1.03 -7.09
CA TYR A 90 8.25 1.44 -8.50
C TYR A 90 7.03 2.31 -8.85
N PHE A 91 6.54 3.07 -7.87
CA PHE A 91 5.49 4.06 -8.03
C PHE A 91 5.74 5.28 -7.15
N LEU A 92 4.91 6.31 -7.29
CA LEU A 92 4.94 7.49 -6.43
C LEU A 92 3.68 7.52 -5.57
N PHE A 93 3.82 7.57 -4.25
CA PHE A 93 2.68 7.75 -3.36
C PHE A 93 2.10 9.18 -3.43
N LYS A 94 2.86 10.15 -3.95
CA LYS A 94 2.31 11.43 -4.38
C LYS A 94 1.27 11.19 -5.48
N ASN A 95 0.00 11.38 -5.14
CA ASN A 95 -1.03 11.52 -6.16
C ASN A 95 -0.70 12.72 -7.05
N LEU A 96 -0.27 12.44 -8.29
CA LEU A 96 -0.30 13.40 -9.40
C LEU A 96 -1.73 13.59 -9.93
N GLU A 97 -2.66 12.72 -9.49
CA GLU A 97 -4.03 12.56 -10.00
C GLU A 97 -5.09 13.46 -9.35
N GLU A 98 -4.78 14.62 -8.76
CA GLU A 98 -5.86 15.53 -8.36
C GLU A 98 -6.65 16.08 -9.58
N ASN A 99 -6.25 15.79 -10.84
CA ASN A 99 -6.92 16.25 -12.07
C ASN A 99 -7.05 15.21 -13.23
N GLY A 100 -7.01 13.88 -12.99
CA GLY A 100 -7.04 12.87 -14.08
C GLY A 100 -7.95 11.64 -13.82
N PRO A 101 -8.33 10.88 -14.88
CA PRO A 101 -9.30 9.80 -14.78
C PRO A 101 -8.73 8.50 -14.14
N LYS A 102 -8.98 8.35 -12.84
CA LYS A 102 -9.06 7.12 -12.02
C LYS A 102 -7.79 6.24 -11.84
N LYS A 103 -7.75 5.69 -10.61
CA LYS A 103 -6.63 5.07 -9.89
C LYS A 103 -6.21 3.69 -10.43
N GLY A 104 -4.90 3.49 -10.60
CA GLY A 104 -4.28 2.17 -10.76
C GLY A 104 -4.18 1.39 -9.44
N PHE A 105 -3.14 0.59 -9.27
CA PHE A 105 -2.84 -0.11 -8.01
C PHE A 105 -2.37 0.87 -6.93
N ASP A 106 -2.64 0.57 -5.65
CA ASP A 106 -2.14 1.42 -4.55
C ASP A 106 -0.62 1.29 -4.37
N GLY A 107 0.00 0.25 -4.93
CA GLY A 107 1.45 0.12 -5.00
C GLY A 107 1.97 -0.92 -5.99
N LEU A 108 3.17 -0.65 -6.51
CA LEU A 108 3.91 -1.48 -7.45
C LEU A 108 5.33 -1.72 -6.92
N TYR A 109 5.70 -2.98 -6.69
CA TYR A 109 6.98 -3.32 -6.09
C TYR A 109 7.72 -4.43 -6.84
N LEU A 110 9.04 -4.43 -6.73
CA LEU A 110 9.85 -5.63 -6.95
C LEU A 110 10.41 -6.16 -5.63
N LYS A 111 10.34 -7.47 -5.46
CA LYS A 111 11.09 -8.20 -4.42
C LYS A 111 11.72 -9.41 -5.08
N ASP A 112 13.03 -9.54 -4.94
CA ASP A 112 13.82 -10.61 -5.58
C ASP A 112 13.54 -10.72 -7.09
N GLU A 113 13.48 -9.55 -7.77
CA GLU A 113 13.17 -9.38 -9.20
C GLU A 113 11.77 -9.87 -9.63
N THR A 114 10.87 -10.15 -8.68
CA THR A 114 9.47 -10.51 -8.95
C THR A 114 8.53 -9.34 -8.70
N LEU A 115 7.51 -9.19 -9.54
CA LEU A 115 6.47 -8.16 -9.43
C LEU A 115 5.51 -8.44 -8.29
N TRP A 116 5.17 -7.41 -7.52
CA TRP A 116 4.15 -7.43 -6.47
C TRP A 116 3.19 -6.25 -6.61
N LEU A 117 1.89 -6.54 -6.55
CA LEU A 117 0.81 -5.55 -6.65
C LEU A 117 0.14 -5.36 -5.29
N VAL A 118 -0.04 -4.12 -4.86
CA VAL A 118 -0.57 -3.79 -3.53
C VAL A 118 -1.94 -3.14 -3.65
N GLU A 119 -2.85 -3.53 -2.78
CA GLU A 119 -4.11 -2.81 -2.54
C GLU A 119 -4.35 -2.68 -1.04
N SER A 120 -4.50 -1.44 -0.58
CA SER A 120 -4.67 -1.09 0.82
C SER A 120 -6.11 -0.70 1.12
N LYS A 121 -6.70 -1.34 2.13
CA LYS A 121 -8.01 -0.97 2.65
C LYS A 121 -7.90 -0.57 4.10
N SER A 122 -8.62 0.48 4.49
CA SER A 122 -8.64 0.94 5.87
C SER A 122 -10.05 1.20 6.41
N THR A 123 -10.15 1.33 7.72
CA THR A 123 -11.35 1.78 8.42
C THR A 123 -11.05 2.27 9.82
N SER A 124 -11.85 3.21 10.33
CA SER A 124 -11.93 3.58 11.75
C SER A 124 -13.08 2.89 12.51
N LYS A 125 -13.82 2.00 11.85
CA LYS A 125 -14.86 1.19 12.49
C LYS A 125 -14.19 -0.02 13.16
N TYR A 126 -13.75 0.12 14.41
CA TYR A 126 -12.92 -0.87 15.12
C TYR A 126 -13.50 -2.30 15.16
N LYS A 127 -14.84 -2.46 15.14
CA LYS A 127 -15.50 -3.78 15.08
C LYS A 127 -15.42 -4.47 13.71
N THR A 128 -14.86 -3.82 12.70
CA THR A 128 -14.70 -4.40 11.37
C THR A 128 -13.62 -5.47 11.41
N LYS A 129 -13.87 -6.65 10.82
CA LYS A 129 -12.84 -7.70 10.75
C LYS A 129 -11.80 -7.42 9.66
N HIS A 130 -10.54 -7.71 9.94
CA HIS A 130 -9.47 -7.72 8.93
C HIS A 130 -9.84 -8.57 7.70
N THR A 131 -10.41 -9.76 7.91
CA THR A 131 -10.88 -10.64 6.83
C THR A 131 -11.81 -9.94 5.82
N SER A 132 -12.69 -9.06 6.28
CA SER A 132 -13.59 -8.30 5.40
C SER A 132 -12.85 -7.31 4.50
N LYS A 133 -11.78 -6.69 5.03
CA LYS A 133 -10.95 -5.72 4.34
C LYS A 133 -9.97 -6.38 3.38
N ILE A 134 -9.38 -7.51 3.79
CA ILE A 134 -8.58 -8.37 2.93
C ILE A 134 -9.42 -8.87 1.74
N LYS A 135 -10.66 -9.28 1.96
CA LYS A 135 -11.58 -9.67 0.89
C LYS A 135 -11.87 -8.52 -0.09
N ALA A 136 -12.03 -7.30 0.41
CA ALA A 136 -12.23 -6.13 -0.44
C ALA A 136 -10.97 -5.79 -1.26
N ALA A 137 -9.80 -5.78 -0.62
CA ALA A 137 -8.51 -5.54 -1.28
C ALA A 137 -8.25 -6.56 -2.39
N TYR A 138 -8.41 -7.85 -2.08
CA TYR A 138 -8.26 -8.93 -3.05
C TYR A 138 -9.21 -8.78 -4.25
N LYS A 139 -10.50 -8.51 -4.00
CA LYS A 139 -11.48 -8.31 -5.06
C LYS A 139 -11.12 -7.13 -5.97
N ASP A 140 -10.61 -6.05 -5.41
CA ASP A 140 -10.23 -4.86 -6.18
C ASP A 140 -9.00 -5.13 -7.05
N ILE A 141 -7.97 -5.81 -6.53
CA ILE A 141 -6.82 -6.26 -7.35
C ILE A 141 -7.29 -7.19 -8.47
N LYS A 142 -8.11 -8.19 -8.12
CA LYS A 142 -8.64 -9.15 -9.08
C LYS A 142 -9.43 -8.46 -10.18
N LYS A 143 -10.30 -7.51 -9.83
CA LYS A 143 -11.03 -6.71 -10.80
C LYS A 143 -10.08 -5.93 -11.72
N LYS A 144 -9.04 -5.30 -11.18
CA LYS A 144 -8.07 -4.52 -11.98
C LYS A 144 -7.31 -5.41 -12.98
N ILE A 145 -6.95 -6.63 -12.58
CA ILE A 145 -6.19 -7.56 -13.43
C ILE A 145 -7.07 -8.23 -14.48
N GLU A 146 -8.25 -8.70 -14.07
CA GLU A 146 -9.10 -9.59 -14.89
C GLU A 146 -10.23 -8.83 -15.61
N SER A 147 -10.36 -7.52 -15.42
CA SER A 147 -11.31 -6.72 -16.19
C SER A 147 -10.75 -6.44 -17.58
N ASN A 148 -11.55 -6.75 -18.59
CA ASN A 148 -11.31 -6.38 -19.98
C ASN A 148 -12.43 -5.45 -20.48
N ASP A 149 -13.14 -4.74 -19.58
CA ASP A 149 -14.14 -3.76 -20.02
C ASP A 149 -13.40 -2.50 -20.48
N ILE A 150 -13.53 -2.15 -21.75
CA ILE A 150 -12.95 -0.94 -22.34
C ILE A 150 -13.42 0.37 -21.66
N LYS A 151 -14.49 0.30 -20.86
CA LYS A 151 -14.98 1.42 -20.03
C LYS A 151 -14.23 1.55 -18.70
N ASP A 152 -13.53 0.51 -18.26
CA ASP A 152 -12.66 0.57 -17.08
C ASP A 152 -11.34 1.29 -17.45
N SER A 153 -10.75 1.98 -16.47
CA SER A 153 -9.44 2.62 -16.62
C SER A 153 -8.32 1.58 -16.64
N ASP A 154 -7.41 1.66 -17.61
CA ASP A 154 -6.23 0.79 -17.67
C ASP A 154 -5.31 1.00 -16.44
N PRO A 155 -5.25 0.04 -15.51
CA PRO A 155 -4.41 0.17 -14.32
C PRO A 155 -2.92 0.04 -14.64
N TRP A 156 -2.57 -0.57 -15.77
CA TRP A 156 -1.19 -0.76 -16.22
C TRP A 156 -0.64 0.50 -16.89
N GLU A 157 -1.46 1.24 -17.64
CA GLU A 157 -1.05 2.56 -18.15
C GLU A 157 -0.77 3.53 -17.00
N ASN A 158 -1.55 3.45 -15.91
CA ASN A 158 -1.24 4.20 -14.69
C ASN A 158 0.12 3.79 -14.08
N ALA A 159 0.37 2.49 -13.95
CA ALA A 159 1.64 1.97 -13.47
C ALA A 159 2.82 2.37 -14.38
N LYS A 160 2.61 2.40 -15.71
CA LYS A 160 3.60 2.84 -16.69
C LYS A 160 3.96 4.32 -16.50
N ASN A 161 2.96 5.20 -16.33
CA ASN A 161 3.19 6.62 -16.05
C ASN A 161 4.02 6.84 -14.78
N HIS A 162 3.82 6.01 -13.76
CA HIS A 162 4.63 6.00 -12.56
C HIS A 162 6.09 5.58 -12.83
N LEU A 163 6.31 4.53 -13.62
CA LEU A 163 7.65 4.04 -14.00
C LEU A 163 8.44 5.03 -14.85
N GLU A 164 7.76 5.79 -15.69
CA GLU A 164 8.38 6.82 -16.56
C GLU A 164 8.74 8.10 -15.80
N ASN A 165 8.27 8.24 -14.55
CA ASN A 165 8.60 9.39 -13.73
C ASN A 165 10.10 9.41 -13.41
N GLY A 166 10.74 10.57 -13.63
CA GLY A 166 12.19 10.74 -13.42
C GLY A 166 12.68 10.52 -11.98
N ASN A 167 11.79 10.50 -10.99
CA ASN A 167 12.15 10.21 -9.60
C ASN A 167 12.07 8.72 -9.24
N VAL A 168 11.51 7.87 -10.11
CA VAL A 168 11.46 6.41 -9.92
C VAL A 168 12.68 5.78 -10.58
N ARG A 169 13.27 4.76 -9.94
CA ARG A 169 14.42 4.05 -10.50
C ARG A 169 14.05 3.38 -11.81
N LYS A 170 14.90 3.51 -12.82
CA LYS A 170 14.72 2.81 -14.09
C LYS A 170 14.91 1.30 -13.91
N ASN A 171 14.01 0.51 -14.48
CA ASN A 171 14.15 -0.93 -14.62
C ASN A 171 13.55 -1.34 -15.96
N GLU A 172 14.40 -1.58 -16.96
CA GLU A 172 13.95 -1.85 -18.32
C GLU A 172 13.09 -3.11 -18.44
N LYS A 173 13.39 -4.15 -17.66
CA LYS A 173 12.59 -5.39 -17.67
C LYS A 173 11.19 -5.13 -17.15
N LEU A 174 11.06 -4.42 -16.04
CA LEU A 174 9.77 -4.04 -15.47
C LEU A 174 9.01 -3.09 -16.40
N SER A 175 9.67 -2.08 -16.96
CA SER A 175 9.04 -1.16 -17.92
C SER A 175 8.50 -1.89 -19.14
N LYS A 176 9.24 -2.86 -19.70
CA LYS A 176 8.77 -3.71 -20.80
C LYS A 176 7.57 -4.55 -20.40
N LEU A 177 7.61 -5.17 -19.23
CA LEU A 177 6.50 -5.97 -18.71
C LEU A 177 5.21 -5.15 -18.54
N ILE A 178 5.27 -4.00 -17.83
CA ILE A 178 4.10 -3.15 -17.60
C ILE A 178 3.58 -2.55 -18.91
N THR A 179 4.48 -2.19 -19.84
CA THR A 179 4.07 -1.73 -21.18
C THR A 179 3.33 -2.82 -21.94
N GLN A 180 3.76 -4.08 -21.84
CA GLN A 180 3.06 -5.19 -22.47
C GLN A 180 1.69 -5.42 -21.83
N LEU A 181 1.58 -5.40 -20.50
CA LEU A 181 0.30 -5.56 -19.79
C LEU A 181 -0.72 -4.46 -20.13
N SER A 182 -0.27 -3.22 -20.34
CA SER A 182 -1.13 -2.13 -20.82
C SER A 182 -1.61 -2.37 -22.26
N LYS A 183 -0.75 -2.86 -23.15
CA LYS A 183 -1.17 -3.25 -24.52
C LYS A 183 -2.16 -4.40 -24.48
N ASP A 184 -1.87 -5.43 -23.67
CA ASP A 184 -2.73 -6.59 -23.48
C ASP A 184 -4.13 -6.16 -22.99
N PHE A 185 -4.20 -5.20 -22.06
CA PHE A 185 -5.48 -4.60 -21.64
C PHE A 185 -6.23 -3.94 -22.80
N MET A 186 -5.56 -3.11 -23.61
CA MET A 186 -6.16 -2.44 -24.77
C MET A 186 -6.61 -3.41 -25.87
N ASP A 187 -5.87 -4.51 -26.04
CA ASP A 187 -6.13 -5.57 -27.01
C ASP A 187 -7.12 -6.63 -26.49
N ASN A 188 -7.67 -6.45 -25.27
CA ASN A 188 -8.57 -7.39 -24.58
C ASN A 188 -7.97 -8.79 -24.37
N VAL A 189 -6.65 -8.88 -24.22
CA VAL A 189 -5.95 -10.10 -23.81
C VAL A 189 -6.21 -10.34 -22.33
N SER A 190 -6.87 -11.44 -22.01
CA SER A 190 -7.23 -11.78 -20.63
C SER A 190 -6.03 -12.24 -19.82
N HIS A 191 -5.83 -11.62 -18.66
CA HIS A 191 -4.93 -12.09 -17.61
C HIS A 191 -5.72 -12.65 -16.42
N LYS A 192 -5.09 -13.53 -15.64
CA LYS A 192 -5.65 -14.03 -14.38
C LYS A 192 -4.83 -13.57 -13.20
N ILE A 193 -5.49 -13.34 -12.06
CA ILE A 193 -4.79 -12.97 -10.81
C ILE A 193 -3.73 -14.00 -10.39
N ASP A 194 -3.91 -15.26 -10.78
CA ASP A 194 -2.98 -16.37 -10.53
C ASP A 194 -1.58 -16.17 -11.10
N GLU A 195 -1.42 -15.27 -12.09
CA GLU A 195 -0.13 -14.95 -12.70
C GLU A 195 0.71 -13.99 -11.84
N PHE A 196 0.09 -13.33 -10.84
CA PHE A 196 0.70 -12.21 -10.13
C PHE A 196 0.93 -12.51 -8.66
N ASN A 197 2.00 -11.94 -8.10
CA ASN A 197 2.13 -11.84 -6.65
C ASN A 197 1.36 -10.60 -6.17
N ILE A 198 0.60 -10.76 -5.09
CA ILE A 198 -0.29 -9.70 -4.62
C ILE A 198 -0.18 -9.50 -3.10
N ILE A 199 -0.43 -8.27 -2.67
CA ILE A 199 -0.40 -7.85 -1.28
C ILE A 199 -1.71 -7.12 -0.92
N PRO A 200 -2.78 -7.85 -0.59
CA PRO A 200 -3.94 -7.28 0.07
C PRO A 200 -3.59 -6.82 1.48
N SER A 201 -3.89 -5.56 1.79
CA SER A 201 -3.62 -4.97 3.09
C SER A 201 -4.88 -4.45 3.78
N SER A 202 -4.92 -4.58 5.10
CA SER A 202 -5.99 -4.10 5.96
C SER A 202 -5.44 -3.32 7.15
N THR A 203 -5.81 -2.05 7.26
CA THR A 203 -5.53 -1.22 8.44
C THR A 203 -6.81 -0.88 9.19
N ILE A 204 -6.88 -1.20 10.48
CA ILE A 204 -7.99 -0.84 11.36
C ILE A 204 -7.48 0.18 12.38
N PHE A 205 -8.13 1.35 12.41
CA PHE A 205 -7.92 2.37 13.43
C PHE A 205 -8.91 2.12 14.58
N MET A 206 -8.38 1.82 15.77
CA MET A 206 -9.17 1.29 16.89
C MET A 206 -9.50 2.32 17.98
N GLY A 207 -8.83 3.48 17.97
CA GLY A 207 -8.96 4.50 19.01
C GLY A 207 -8.62 3.91 20.39
N ASP A 208 -9.45 4.20 21.39
CA ASP A 208 -9.29 3.69 22.75
C ASP A 208 -9.55 2.19 22.89
N ASN A 209 -10.11 1.54 21.86
CA ASN A 209 -10.31 0.09 21.82
C ASN A 209 -9.11 -0.64 21.20
N PHE A 210 -7.93 -0.02 21.24
CA PHE A 210 -6.73 -0.62 20.66
C PHE A 210 -6.39 -1.94 21.35
N GLU A 211 -6.18 -2.97 20.53
CA GLU A 211 -5.69 -4.27 20.95
C GLU A 211 -4.69 -4.81 19.92
N ASN A 212 -3.76 -5.62 20.40
CA ASN A 212 -2.86 -6.33 19.50
C ASN A 212 -3.62 -7.42 18.75
N ILE A 213 -3.28 -7.61 17.48
CA ILE A 213 -3.75 -8.76 16.69
C ILE A 213 -3.36 -10.04 17.42
N ASN A 214 -4.35 -10.92 17.61
CA ASN A 214 -4.18 -12.22 18.26
C ASN A 214 -4.09 -13.38 17.26
N ASP A 215 -3.72 -14.56 17.74
CA ASP A 215 -3.52 -15.74 16.89
C ASP A 215 -4.79 -16.27 16.22
N SER A 216 -5.99 -15.94 16.71
CA SER A 216 -7.24 -16.43 16.11
C SER A 216 -7.45 -15.91 14.68
N LEU A 217 -6.91 -14.73 14.37
CA LEU A 217 -6.96 -14.16 13.02
C LEU A 217 -6.20 -15.00 11.99
N LYS A 218 -5.15 -15.73 12.42
CA LYS A 218 -4.37 -16.62 11.55
C LYS A 218 -5.26 -17.65 10.88
N ASP A 219 -6.09 -18.34 11.66
CA ASP A 219 -6.95 -19.42 11.14
C ASP A 219 -8.12 -18.85 10.31
N GLU A 220 -8.67 -17.70 10.69
CA GLU A 220 -9.67 -17.01 9.88
C GLU A 220 -9.11 -16.64 8.49
N LEU A 221 -7.90 -16.07 8.43
CA LEU A 221 -7.25 -15.68 7.18
C LEU A 221 -6.81 -16.90 6.36
N LYS A 222 -6.26 -17.94 7.00
CA LYS A 222 -5.91 -19.19 6.32
C LYS A 222 -7.12 -19.79 5.64
N ASN A 223 -8.28 -19.81 6.31
CA ASN A 223 -9.53 -20.29 5.72
C ASN A 223 -10.04 -19.38 4.60
N LEU A 224 -10.02 -18.06 4.79
CA LEU A 224 -10.42 -17.09 3.77
C LEU A 224 -9.60 -17.24 2.47
N CYS A 225 -8.29 -17.46 2.59
CA CYS A 225 -7.38 -17.49 1.46
C CYS A 225 -7.34 -18.83 0.71
N LYS A 226 -8.05 -19.87 1.19
CA LYS A 226 -8.15 -21.16 0.48
C LYS A 226 -8.72 -21.01 -0.93
N ASP A 227 -9.65 -20.08 -1.09
CA ASP A 227 -10.34 -19.83 -2.35
C ASP A 227 -9.69 -18.72 -3.19
N TYR A 228 -8.52 -18.21 -2.76
CA TYR A 228 -7.86 -17.08 -3.42
C TYR A 228 -6.81 -17.56 -4.44
N GLY A 229 -6.94 -17.03 -5.64
CA GLY A 229 -5.98 -17.16 -6.71
C GLY A 229 -4.87 -16.10 -6.60
N ALA A 230 -3.63 -16.50 -6.87
CA ALA A 230 -2.41 -15.66 -6.91
C ALA A 230 -1.20 -16.57 -7.16
N ASN A 231 -0.12 -16.04 -7.72
CA ASN A 231 1.17 -16.74 -7.74
C ASN A 231 1.72 -16.83 -6.31
N LYS A 232 1.78 -15.69 -5.62
CA LYS A 232 2.04 -15.59 -4.17
C LYS A 232 1.11 -14.55 -3.54
N LEU A 233 0.70 -14.82 -2.31
CA LEU A 233 -0.21 -14.00 -1.53
C LEU A 233 0.49 -13.59 -0.23
N ASN A 234 0.71 -12.29 -0.08
CA ASN A 234 1.29 -11.73 1.14
C ASN A 234 0.27 -10.82 1.82
N ILE A 235 -0.36 -11.28 2.90
CA ILE A 235 -1.41 -10.52 3.59
C ILE A 235 -0.78 -9.62 4.65
N ILE A 236 -1.22 -8.36 4.70
CA ILE A 236 -0.83 -7.41 5.74
C ILE A 236 -2.06 -7.01 6.54
N CYS A 237 -2.01 -7.18 7.86
CA CYS A 237 -3.03 -6.71 8.80
C CYS A 237 -2.37 -5.79 9.84
N ILE A 238 -2.88 -4.57 9.94
CA ILE A 238 -2.36 -3.53 10.84
C ILE A 238 -3.47 -3.10 11.79
N ASN A 239 -3.29 -3.30 13.09
CA ASN A 239 -4.03 -2.58 14.11
C ASN A 239 -3.25 -1.31 14.45
N LYS A 240 -3.92 -0.16 14.36
CA LYS A 240 -3.35 1.15 14.72
C LYS A 240 -4.29 1.89 15.66
N LYS A 241 -3.75 2.62 16.64
CA LYS A 241 -4.57 3.39 17.59
C LYS A 241 -5.30 4.55 16.88
N SER A 242 -4.57 5.52 16.37
CA SER A 242 -5.12 6.66 15.63
C SER A 242 -4.13 7.21 14.60
N ILE A 243 -4.52 8.25 13.87
CA ILE A 243 -3.61 9.00 12.97
C ILE A 243 -2.86 10.14 13.68
N ASP A 244 -3.12 10.38 14.97
CA ASP A 244 -2.72 11.61 15.64
C ASP A 244 -1.21 11.77 15.74
N GLU A 245 -0.47 10.69 15.99
CA GLU A 245 1.00 10.75 16.02
C GLU A 245 1.60 11.02 14.64
N PHE A 246 0.95 10.58 13.56
CA PHE A 246 1.38 10.96 12.22
C PHE A 246 1.17 12.45 11.98
N ILE A 247 0.05 13.01 12.46
CA ILE A 247 -0.23 14.44 12.39
C ILE A 247 0.81 15.23 13.21
N LYS A 248 1.08 14.83 14.45
CA LYS A 248 2.12 15.43 15.30
C LYS A 248 3.48 15.39 14.59
N PHE A 249 3.84 14.25 13.98
CA PHE A 249 5.10 14.09 13.28
C PHE A 249 5.29 15.06 12.11
N ILE A 250 4.24 15.30 11.30
CA ILE A 250 4.29 16.26 10.18
C ILE A 250 4.12 17.72 10.61
N ASP A 251 3.63 17.96 11.83
CA ASP A 251 3.46 19.29 12.40
C ASP A 251 4.74 19.89 12.98
N ILE A 252 5.69 19.05 13.41
CA ILE A 252 6.98 19.49 13.94
C ILE A 252 7.85 20.02 12.79
N GLU A 253 8.03 21.34 12.75
CA GLU A 253 9.14 21.95 12.04
C GLU A 253 10.40 21.67 12.87
N LYS A 254 11.42 21.00 12.30
CA LYS A 254 12.73 20.98 12.93
C LYS A 254 13.25 22.42 12.86
N GLU A 255 13.45 23.04 14.03
CA GLU A 255 14.12 24.34 14.17
C GLU A 255 15.53 24.32 13.58
#